data_AF-A0A0F4J4D4-F1
#
_entry.id   AF-A0A0F4J4D4-F1
#
_cell.length_a   1.000
_cell.length_b   1.000
_cell.length_c   1.000
_cell.angle_alpha   90.00
_cell.angle_beta   90.00
_cell.angle_gamma   90.00
#
_symmetry.space_group_name_H-M   'P 1'
#
loop_
_entity.id
_entity.type
_entity.pdbx_description
1 polymer ?
#
loop_
_entity_poly.entity_id
_entity_poly.type
_entity_poly.pdbx_seq_one_letter_code
_entity_poly.pdbx_strand_id
1 'polypeptide(L)'
;MIDRRTVTQAIGLGAAAAALPVGAGTNAAAAPGGRTAFAPLKRIRAGLLDIGYAETGPPHGPVVLCLHGWPYDIHSFTEVAPLLSEAGYRVIVPYLRGHGTTAFLSPKTVRNAQQSAVALDVIALMDALKIPEAVLAGFDWGSRTAGVVAALWPQRVKALVPVSGYLITHLPSQRNPLPPKAEHTWWYQYYFATDRGRTALETRQNRHDLCRLVWEEASPTWNFDDAAFERTAAAFDNPDYAAIVVHN
;
A
#
# COMPACT_ATOMS: atom_id res chain seq x y z
N MET A 1 -9.32 -11.04 36.38
CA MET A 1 -9.21 -9.57 36.25
C MET A 1 -7.74 -9.25 36.45
N ILE A 2 -7.00 -9.09 35.36
CA ILE A 2 -5.54 -8.94 35.38
C ILE A 2 -5.22 -7.49 35.04
N ASP A 3 -4.51 -6.83 35.96
CA ASP A 3 -4.22 -5.40 36.01
C ASP A 3 -3.20 -4.97 34.95
N ARG A 4 -3.39 -3.78 34.37
CA ARG A 4 -2.68 -3.23 33.20
C ARG A 4 -1.34 -2.57 33.54
N ARG A 5 -0.76 -2.84 34.72
CA ARG A 5 0.43 -2.10 35.23
C ARG A 5 1.70 -2.94 35.44
N THR A 6 1.75 -4.18 34.95
CA THR A 6 2.92 -5.06 35.18
C THR A 6 3.65 -5.51 33.90
N VAL A 7 3.52 -4.79 32.78
CA VAL A 7 4.20 -5.11 31.50
C VAL A 7 5.07 -3.95 30.99
N THR A 8 5.77 -3.24 31.88
CA THR A 8 6.65 -2.14 31.44
C THR A 8 8.02 -2.10 32.12
N GLN A 9 8.59 -3.25 32.49
CA GLN A 9 10.02 -3.34 32.80
C GLN A 9 10.61 -4.60 32.16
N ALA A 10 11.71 -4.39 31.43
CA ALA A 10 12.48 -5.32 30.60
C ALA A 10 11.89 -5.64 29.21
N ILE A 11 12.29 -4.84 28.21
CA ILE A 11 13.07 -5.25 27.02
C ILE A 11 13.52 -3.93 26.36
N GLY A 12 14.65 -3.42 26.86
CA GLY A 12 15.47 -2.46 26.13
C GLY A 12 16.69 -3.24 25.66
N LEU A 13 16.69 -3.65 24.40
CA LEU A 13 17.83 -4.13 23.62
C LEU A 13 17.35 -4.25 22.17
N GLY A 14 18.09 -3.62 21.26
CA GLY A 14 17.74 -3.55 19.84
C GLY A 14 17.47 -4.93 19.25
N ALA A 15 16.27 -5.11 18.71
CA ALA A 15 15.99 -6.22 17.82
C ALA A 15 16.64 -5.90 16.47
N ALA A 16 17.89 -6.33 16.30
CA ALA A 16 18.35 -6.72 14.99
C ALA A 16 17.37 -7.80 14.50
N ALA A 17 16.69 -7.55 13.38
CA ALA A 17 15.86 -8.56 12.74
C ALA A 17 16.78 -9.71 12.31
N ALA A 18 16.92 -10.71 13.18
CA ALA A 18 17.48 -12.00 12.80
C ALA A 18 16.50 -12.61 11.81
N ALA A 19 16.92 -12.71 10.55
CA ALA A 19 16.19 -13.45 9.54
C ALA A 19 16.05 -14.90 9.99
N LEU A 20 14.84 -15.29 10.40
CA LEU A 20 14.50 -16.69 10.53
C LEU A 20 14.50 -17.31 9.12
N PRO A 21 15.06 -18.51 8.93
CA PRO A 21 15.03 -19.17 7.63
C PRO A 21 13.57 -19.47 7.30
N VAL A 22 13.03 -18.77 6.30
CA VAL A 22 11.77 -19.16 5.67
C VAL A 22 12.04 -20.50 5.00
N GLY A 23 11.48 -21.56 5.56
CA GLY A 23 11.50 -22.88 4.92
C GLY A 23 10.98 -22.73 3.50
N ALA A 24 11.69 -23.32 2.54
CA ALA A 24 11.33 -23.33 1.14
C ALA A 24 9.97 -24.03 0.96
N GLY A 25 8.89 -23.25 1.13
CA GLY A 25 7.59 -23.60 0.61
C GLY A 25 7.75 -23.69 -0.90
N THR A 26 7.34 -24.81 -1.47
CA THR A 26 7.32 -25.02 -2.91
C THR A 26 6.62 -23.83 -3.56
N ASN A 27 7.35 -23.05 -4.38
CA ASN A 27 6.76 -22.08 -5.28
C ASN A 27 5.82 -22.86 -6.20
N ALA A 28 4.53 -22.88 -5.85
CA ALA A 28 3.50 -23.18 -6.82
C ALA A 28 3.59 -22.05 -7.84
N ALA A 29 4.24 -22.33 -8.98
CA ALA A 29 4.25 -21.42 -10.10
C ALA A 29 2.80 -21.02 -10.38
N ALA A 30 2.53 -19.71 -10.31
CA ALA A 30 1.23 -19.16 -10.67
C ALA A 30 0.87 -19.68 -12.06
N ALA A 31 -0.28 -20.35 -12.16
CA ALA A 31 -0.73 -20.88 -13.43
C ALA A 31 -0.88 -19.73 -14.44
N PRO A 32 -0.39 -19.88 -15.69
CA PRO A 32 -0.50 -18.84 -16.71
C PRO A 32 -1.96 -18.75 -17.15
N GLY A 33 -2.74 -17.93 -16.47
CA GLY A 33 -4.18 -17.75 -16.73
C GLY A 33 -4.94 -16.91 -15.70
N GLY A 34 -4.25 -16.26 -14.76
CA GLY A 34 -4.86 -15.39 -13.76
C GLY A 34 -5.59 -14.20 -14.38
N ARG A 35 -6.68 -13.75 -13.74
CA ARG A 35 -7.39 -12.53 -14.17
C ARG A 35 -6.43 -11.35 -14.08
N THR A 36 -6.29 -10.61 -15.17
CA THR A 36 -5.36 -9.49 -15.29
C THR A 36 -6.01 -8.12 -15.07
N ALA A 37 -7.34 -8.09 -14.91
CA ALA A 37 -8.12 -6.86 -14.78
C ALA A 37 -9.35 -7.05 -13.88
N PHE A 38 -9.79 -5.95 -13.27
CA PHE A 38 -11.07 -5.89 -12.58
C PHE A 38 -12.23 -5.60 -13.55
N ALA A 39 -13.45 -5.83 -13.07
CA ALA A 39 -14.65 -5.25 -13.66
C ALA A 39 -14.55 -3.70 -13.68
N PRO A 40 -15.44 -2.99 -14.40
CA PRO A 40 -15.38 -1.53 -14.48
C PRO A 40 -15.26 -0.88 -13.11
N LEU A 41 -14.24 -0.04 -12.97
CA LEU A 41 -13.92 0.63 -11.72
C LEU A 41 -15.04 1.58 -11.31
N LYS A 42 -15.31 1.61 -10.01
CA LYS A 42 -16.25 2.55 -9.40
C LYS A 42 -15.51 3.78 -8.90
N ARG A 43 -16.26 4.86 -8.69
CA ARG A 43 -15.77 6.11 -8.10
C ARG A 43 -16.67 6.53 -6.97
N ILE A 44 -16.09 7.13 -5.93
CA ILE A 44 -16.86 7.70 -4.82
C ILE A 44 -16.12 8.88 -4.20
N ARG A 45 -16.87 9.92 -3.87
CA ARG A 45 -16.36 11.03 -3.06
C ARG A 45 -16.19 10.57 -1.62
N ALA A 46 -14.97 10.68 -1.11
CA ALA A 46 -14.58 10.28 0.22
C ALA A 46 -13.55 11.27 0.77
N GLY A 47 -13.97 12.09 1.74
CA GLY A 47 -13.12 13.12 2.33
C GLY A 47 -12.66 14.13 1.28
N LEU A 48 -11.35 14.20 1.04
CA LEU A 48 -10.71 15.14 0.10
C LEU A 48 -10.61 14.59 -1.33
N LEU A 49 -11.01 13.34 -1.56
CA LEU A 49 -10.75 12.61 -2.79
C LEU A 49 -12.05 12.16 -3.48
N ASP A 50 -11.97 12.04 -4.80
CA ASP A 50 -12.83 11.15 -5.58
C ASP A 50 -12.03 9.87 -5.86
N ILE A 51 -12.31 8.82 -5.09
CA ILE A 51 -11.51 7.60 -5.04
C ILE A 51 -11.98 6.64 -6.12
N GLY A 52 -11.07 6.21 -6.97
CA GLY A 52 -11.28 5.10 -7.89
C GLY A 52 -10.99 3.77 -7.21
N TYR A 53 -11.90 2.81 -7.29
CA TYR A 53 -11.75 1.50 -6.65
C TYR A 53 -12.37 0.39 -7.47
N ALA A 54 -11.78 -0.80 -7.39
CA ALA A 54 -12.43 -2.03 -7.82
C ALA A 54 -13.29 -2.58 -6.68
N GLU A 55 -14.40 -3.23 -7.05
CA GLU A 55 -15.28 -3.92 -6.13
C GLU A 55 -15.72 -5.25 -6.73
N THR A 56 -15.68 -6.31 -5.93
CA THR A 56 -16.18 -7.64 -6.30
C THR A 56 -16.79 -8.33 -5.09
N GLY A 57 -17.61 -9.35 -5.35
CA GLY A 57 -18.27 -10.15 -4.32
C GLY A 57 -19.66 -9.62 -3.92
N PRO A 58 -20.34 -10.33 -3.02
CA PRO A 58 -21.70 -10.00 -2.63
C PRO A 58 -21.77 -8.63 -1.93
N PRO A 59 -22.68 -7.72 -2.31
CA PRO A 59 -22.78 -6.36 -1.74
C PRO A 59 -22.97 -6.28 -0.23
N HIS A 60 -23.48 -7.35 0.39
CA HIS A 60 -23.73 -7.45 1.83
C HIS A 60 -22.82 -8.48 2.54
N GLY A 61 -21.78 -8.97 1.86
CA GLY A 61 -20.79 -9.86 2.47
C GLY A 61 -19.87 -9.13 3.46
N PRO A 62 -19.17 -9.87 4.34
CA PRO A 62 -18.10 -9.30 5.15
C PRO A 62 -17.06 -8.61 4.26
N VAL A 63 -16.54 -7.47 4.71
CA VAL A 63 -15.67 -6.64 3.87
C VAL A 63 -14.20 -6.97 4.06
N VAL A 64 -13.47 -7.11 2.95
CA VAL A 64 -12.01 -7.05 2.90
C VAL A 64 -11.60 -5.84 2.09
N LEU A 65 -10.72 -5.01 2.64
CA LEU A 65 -10.18 -3.84 1.96
C LEU A 65 -8.68 -4.08 1.69
N CYS A 66 -8.34 -4.20 0.41
CA CYS A 66 -7.01 -4.56 -0.06
C CYS A 66 -6.24 -3.32 -0.52
N LEU A 67 -5.15 -2.98 0.16
CA LEU A 67 -4.37 -1.77 -0.03
C LEU A 67 -3.03 -2.06 -0.68
N HIS A 68 -2.77 -1.44 -1.84
CA HIS A 68 -1.51 -1.63 -2.57
C HIS A 68 -0.37 -0.79 -1.98
N GLY A 69 0.86 -1.13 -2.37
CA GLY A 69 2.08 -0.39 -2.05
C GLY A 69 2.55 0.54 -3.17
N TRP A 70 3.75 1.08 -3.00
CA TRP A 70 4.49 1.84 -3.99
C TRP A 70 5.73 1.06 -4.49
N PRO A 71 6.09 1.14 -5.78
CA PRO A 71 5.33 1.71 -6.90
C PRO A 71 4.42 0.63 -7.49
N TYR A 72 3.31 0.31 -6.84
CA TYR A 72 2.37 -0.71 -7.31
C TYR A 72 0.97 -0.11 -7.41
N ASP A 73 -0.02 -0.91 -7.78
CA ASP A 73 -1.40 -0.46 -7.87
C ASP A 73 -2.41 -1.58 -7.57
N ILE A 74 -3.69 -1.34 -7.89
CA ILE A 74 -4.77 -2.29 -7.63
C ILE A 74 -4.54 -3.66 -8.29
N HIS A 75 -3.76 -3.73 -9.37
CA HIS A 75 -3.52 -4.99 -10.09
C HIS A 75 -2.79 -6.03 -9.23
N SER A 76 -2.15 -5.60 -8.14
CA SER A 76 -1.61 -6.48 -7.09
C SER A 76 -2.64 -7.44 -6.49
N PHE A 77 -3.94 -7.16 -6.65
CA PHE A 77 -5.03 -7.95 -6.08
C PHE A 77 -5.97 -8.56 -7.14
N THR A 78 -5.63 -8.56 -8.44
CA THR A 78 -6.53 -9.10 -9.47
C THR A 78 -6.75 -10.60 -9.36
N GLU A 79 -5.80 -11.33 -8.78
CA GLU A 79 -5.94 -12.76 -8.47
C GLU A 79 -6.54 -13.01 -7.09
N VAL A 80 -6.23 -12.16 -6.11
CA VAL A 80 -6.70 -12.32 -4.72
C VAL A 80 -8.19 -11.97 -4.56
N ALA A 81 -8.65 -10.89 -5.19
CA ALA A 81 -10.02 -10.42 -5.00
C ALA A 81 -11.10 -11.41 -5.48
N PRO A 82 -10.95 -12.12 -6.62
CA PRO A 82 -11.86 -13.19 -7.01
C PRO A 82 -11.93 -14.32 -5.99
N LEU A 83 -10.79 -14.78 -5.44
CA LEU A 83 -10.76 -15.87 -4.46
C LEU A 83 -11.53 -15.51 -3.18
N LEU A 84 -11.37 -14.27 -2.70
CA LEU A 84 -12.12 -13.75 -1.56
C LEU A 84 -13.61 -13.57 -1.88
N SER A 85 -13.92 -13.09 -3.08
CA SER A 85 -15.29 -12.91 -3.59
C SER A 85 -16.05 -14.24 -3.67
N GLU A 86 -15.41 -15.29 -4.19
CA GLU A 86 -15.95 -16.66 -4.24
C GLU A 86 -16.15 -17.24 -2.83
N ALA A 87 -15.31 -16.86 -1.88
CA ALA A 87 -15.50 -17.16 -0.45
C ALA A 87 -16.59 -16.31 0.24
N GLY A 88 -17.31 -15.46 -0.50
CA GLY A 88 -18.44 -14.68 -0.02
C GLY A 88 -18.10 -13.32 0.58
N TYR A 89 -16.86 -12.83 0.43
CA TYR A 89 -16.46 -11.51 0.91
C TYR A 89 -16.77 -10.42 -0.12
N ARG A 90 -17.18 -9.25 0.38
CA ARG A 90 -17.18 -8.01 -0.40
C ARG A 90 -15.77 -7.45 -0.41
N VAL A 91 -15.11 -7.45 -1.56
CA VAL A 91 -13.71 -7.01 -1.67
C VAL A 91 -13.66 -5.63 -2.28
N ILE A 92 -12.98 -4.69 -1.61
CA ILE A 92 -12.76 -3.32 -2.06
C ILE A 92 -11.26 -3.12 -2.27
N VAL A 93 -10.87 -2.71 -3.48
CA VAL A 93 -9.46 -2.46 -3.85
C VAL A 93 -9.33 -1.03 -4.38
N PRO A 94 -9.06 -0.03 -3.52
CA PRO A 94 -8.91 1.35 -3.95
C PRO A 94 -7.53 1.64 -4.55
N TYR A 95 -7.47 2.51 -5.54
CA TYR A 95 -6.24 3.25 -5.80
C TYR A 95 -5.99 4.22 -4.65
N LEU A 96 -4.78 4.18 -4.08
CA LEU A 96 -4.33 5.21 -3.13
C LEU A 96 -4.25 6.58 -3.81
N ARG A 97 -4.19 7.65 -3.00
CA ARG A 97 -3.97 9.01 -3.51
C ARG A 97 -2.77 9.04 -4.46
N GLY A 98 -2.88 9.79 -5.55
CA GLY A 98 -1.83 9.90 -6.57
C GLY A 98 -1.70 8.69 -7.49
N HIS A 99 -2.57 7.68 -7.41
CA HIS A 99 -2.52 6.51 -8.29
C HIS A 99 -3.81 6.36 -9.10
N GLY A 100 -3.65 5.87 -10.34
CA GLY A 100 -4.74 5.47 -11.21
C GLY A 100 -5.79 6.56 -11.32
N THR A 101 -7.04 6.19 -11.06
CA THR A 101 -8.18 7.08 -11.24
C THR A 101 -8.53 7.90 -9.99
N THR A 102 -7.86 7.70 -8.85
CA THR A 102 -8.09 8.51 -7.63
C THR A 102 -7.58 9.94 -7.82
N ALA A 103 -8.44 10.93 -7.55
CA ALA A 103 -8.12 12.34 -7.76
C ALA A 103 -8.53 13.21 -6.56
N PHE A 104 -7.80 14.29 -6.33
CA PHE A 104 -8.21 15.30 -5.34
C PHE A 104 -9.41 16.11 -5.84
N LEU A 105 -10.37 16.36 -4.95
CA LEU A 105 -11.56 17.16 -5.26
C LEU A 105 -11.26 18.65 -5.48
N SER A 106 -10.13 19.13 -4.95
CA SER A 106 -9.72 20.53 -5.01
C SER A 106 -8.25 20.66 -5.42
N PRO A 107 -7.92 21.57 -6.34
CA PRO A 107 -6.53 21.88 -6.67
C PRO A 107 -5.79 22.57 -5.51
N LYS A 108 -6.51 23.12 -4.53
CA LYS A 108 -5.92 23.77 -3.34
C LYS A 108 -5.49 22.77 -2.26
N THR A 109 -5.93 21.51 -2.34
CA THR A 109 -5.53 20.49 -1.38
C THR A 109 -4.05 20.15 -1.58
N VAL A 110 -3.28 20.15 -0.50
CA VAL A 110 -1.87 19.79 -0.54
C VAL A 110 -1.71 18.33 -0.94
N ARG A 111 -0.84 18.07 -1.93
CA ARG A 111 -0.44 16.71 -2.32
C ARG A 111 0.61 16.21 -1.34
N ASN A 112 0.15 15.62 -0.25
CA ASN A 112 1.01 14.93 0.72
C ASN A 112 0.64 13.46 0.83
N ALA A 113 1.56 12.63 1.27
CA ALA A 113 1.34 11.21 1.54
C ALA A 113 1.87 10.78 2.90
N GLN A 114 2.00 11.74 3.83
CA GLN A 114 2.29 11.44 5.23
C GLN A 114 1.38 10.31 5.74
N GLN A 115 1.93 9.38 6.52
CA GLN A 115 1.28 8.12 6.88
C GLN A 115 -0.18 8.24 7.37
N SER A 116 -0.51 9.30 8.11
CA SER A 116 -1.88 9.52 8.61
C SER A 116 -2.84 10.02 7.54
N ALA A 117 -2.37 10.73 6.53
CA ALA A 117 -3.23 11.27 5.47
C ALA A 117 -3.81 10.14 4.61
N VAL A 118 -2.99 9.15 4.26
CA VAL A 118 -3.44 7.97 3.50
C VAL A 118 -4.42 7.12 4.34
N ALA A 119 -4.19 6.98 5.64
CA ALA A 119 -5.11 6.32 6.55
C ALA A 119 -6.47 7.04 6.67
N LEU A 120 -6.46 8.38 6.68
CA LEU A 120 -7.69 9.17 6.69
C LEU A 120 -8.51 8.98 5.41
N ASP A 121 -7.87 8.77 4.25
CA ASP A 121 -8.59 8.43 3.01
C ASP A 121 -9.30 7.08 3.12
N VAL A 122 -8.65 6.09 3.74
CA VAL A 122 -9.26 4.78 3.97
C VAL A 122 -10.46 4.89 4.90
N ILE A 123 -10.35 5.64 6.00
CA ILE A 123 -11.49 5.91 6.90
C ILE A 123 -12.63 6.59 6.13
N ALA A 124 -12.32 7.63 5.35
CA ALA A 124 -13.32 8.35 4.57
C ALA A 124 -13.98 7.46 3.50
N LEU A 125 -13.22 6.56 2.87
CA LEU A 125 -13.75 5.57 1.93
C LEU A 125 -14.70 4.60 2.61
N MET A 126 -14.30 4.09 3.78
CA MET A 126 -15.15 3.20 4.57
C MET A 126 -16.45 3.89 4.97
N ASP A 127 -16.40 5.15 5.40
CA ASP A 127 -17.59 5.94 5.75
C ASP A 127 -18.49 6.16 4.53
N ALA A 128 -17.92 6.57 3.39
CA ALA A 128 -18.67 6.81 2.16
C ALA A 128 -19.38 5.53 1.63
N LEU A 129 -18.73 4.37 1.78
CA LEU A 129 -19.27 3.07 1.41
C LEU A 129 -20.15 2.43 2.50
N LYS A 130 -20.34 3.11 3.64
CA LYS A 130 -21.09 2.63 4.82
C LYS A 130 -20.54 1.29 5.35
N ILE A 131 -19.22 1.17 5.41
CA ILE A 131 -18.49 0.02 5.93
C ILE A 131 -18.12 0.32 7.39
N PRO A 132 -18.85 -0.22 8.38
CA PRO A 132 -18.53 0.05 9.79
C PRO A 132 -17.22 -0.60 10.22
N GLU A 133 -16.93 -1.80 9.70
CA GLU A 133 -15.76 -2.61 10.06
C GLU A 133 -15.33 -3.45 8.85
N ALA A 134 -14.03 -3.66 8.66
CA ALA A 134 -13.48 -4.51 7.58
C ALA A 134 -12.22 -5.28 8.04
N VAL A 135 -11.89 -6.35 7.32
CA VAL A 135 -10.53 -6.90 7.32
C VAL A 135 -9.67 -6.01 6.45
N LEU A 136 -8.52 -5.57 6.94
CA LEU A 136 -7.57 -4.77 6.17
C LEU A 136 -6.38 -5.64 5.78
N ALA A 137 -6.09 -5.72 4.48
CA ALA A 137 -4.93 -6.42 3.95
C ALA A 137 -4.10 -5.45 3.11
N GLY A 138 -2.78 -5.48 3.25
CA GLY A 138 -1.93 -4.64 2.42
C GLY A 138 -0.46 -4.97 2.54
N PHE A 139 0.33 -4.36 1.65
CA PHE A 139 1.79 -4.45 1.59
C PHE A 139 2.41 -3.05 1.45
N ASP A 140 3.64 -2.86 1.92
CA ASP A 140 4.36 -1.59 1.82
C ASP A 140 3.52 -0.39 2.36
N TRP A 141 3.19 0.62 1.54
CA TRP A 141 2.32 1.74 1.93
C TRP A 141 0.95 1.27 2.37
N GLY A 142 0.43 0.22 1.75
CA GLY A 142 -0.84 -0.41 2.13
C GLY A 142 -0.77 -1.03 3.52
N SER A 143 0.32 -1.72 3.88
CA SER A 143 0.51 -2.23 5.26
C SER A 143 0.65 -1.11 6.26
N ARG A 144 1.46 -0.07 5.95
CA ARG A 144 1.62 1.10 6.83
C ARG A 144 0.27 1.76 7.06
N THR A 145 -0.50 1.99 5.99
CA THR A 145 -1.84 2.57 6.04
C THR A 145 -2.78 1.74 6.91
N ALA A 146 -2.87 0.43 6.65
CA ALA A 146 -3.72 -0.49 7.41
C ALA A 146 -3.32 -0.54 8.89
N GLY A 147 -2.01 -0.51 9.18
CA GLY A 147 -1.47 -0.45 10.54
C GLY A 147 -1.87 0.83 11.27
N VAL A 148 -1.76 2.00 10.61
CA VAL A 148 -2.21 3.28 11.18
C VAL A 148 -3.71 3.26 11.46
N VAL A 149 -4.52 2.72 10.54
CA VAL A 149 -5.96 2.58 10.76
C VAL A 149 -6.25 1.67 11.96
N ALA A 150 -5.60 0.51 12.05
CA ALA A 150 -5.76 -0.41 13.18
C ALA A 150 -5.33 0.19 14.52
N ALA A 151 -4.29 1.01 14.53
CA ALA A 151 -3.78 1.65 15.75
C ALA A 151 -4.68 2.79 16.24
N LEU A 152 -5.24 3.60 15.33
CA LEU A 152 -5.98 4.82 15.68
C LEU A 152 -7.51 4.63 15.67
N TRP A 153 -8.01 3.67 14.89
CA TRP A 153 -9.43 3.30 14.80
C TRP A 153 -9.62 1.78 14.88
N PRO A 154 -9.19 1.12 15.97
CA PRO A 154 -9.27 -0.33 16.11
C PRO A 154 -10.69 -0.89 15.92
N GLN A 155 -11.72 -0.12 16.29
CA GLN A 155 -13.13 -0.47 16.08
C GLN A 155 -13.56 -0.58 14.61
N ARG A 156 -12.73 -0.11 13.67
CA ARG A 156 -12.98 -0.20 12.23
C ARG A 156 -12.28 -1.42 11.61
N VAL A 157 -11.44 -2.14 12.36
CA VAL A 157 -10.57 -3.20 11.85
C VAL A 157 -10.90 -4.53 12.51
N LYS A 158 -11.58 -5.40 11.76
CA LYS A 158 -11.94 -6.76 12.21
C LYS A 158 -10.72 -7.65 12.34
N ALA A 159 -9.82 -7.56 11.38
CA ALA A 159 -8.55 -8.29 11.33
C ALA A 159 -7.57 -7.55 10.41
N LEU A 160 -6.28 -7.82 10.58
CA LEU A 160 -5.20 -7.18 9.84
C LEU A 160 -4.29 -8.24 9.20
N VAL A 161 -3.98 -8.06 7.92
CA VAL A 161 -2.94 -8.82 7.19
C VAL A 161 -1.86 -7.84 6.74
N PRO A 162 -0.84 -7.58 7.58
CA PRO A 162 0.20 -6.59 7.29
C PRO A 162 1.46 -7.29 6.77
N VAL A 163 1.67 -7.29 5.45
CA VAL A 163 2.92 -7.80 4.87
C VAL A 163 4.11 -7.02 5.44
N SER A 164 5.17 -7.72 5.81
CA SER A 164 6.36 -7.16 6.49
C SER A 164 6.12 -6.59 7.90
N GLY A 165 4.93 -6.80 8.49
CA GLY A 165 4.67 -6.55 9.91
C GLY A 165 4.32 -5.09 10.24
N TYR A 166 4.94 -4.54 11.29
CA TYR A 166 4.63 -3.19 11.79
C TYR A 166 5.43 -2.11 11.05
N LEU A 167 4.77 -1.36 10.17
CA LEU A 167 5.39 -0.33 9.32
C LEU A 167 5.07 1.11 9.74
N ILE A 168 4.40 1.35 10.87
CA ILE A 168 4.12 2.72 11.34
C ILE A 168 5.46 3.40 11.64
N THR A 169 5.68 4.55 11.01
CA THR A 169 6.97 5.23 11.03
C THR A 169 7.10 6.12 12.27
N HIS A 170 8.18 5.93 13.02
CA HIS A 170 8.58 6.84 14.09
C HIS A 170 9.57 7.89 13.56
N LEU A 171 9.06 9.09 13.22
CA LEU A 171 9.83 10.16 12.57
C LEU A 171 11.14 10.54 13.30
N PRO A 172 11.18 10.69 14.65
CA PRO A 172 12.45 10.99 15.32
C PRO A 172 13.50 9.90 15.14
N SER A 173 13.11 8.62 15.11
CA SER A 173 14.05 7.52 14.89
C SER A 173 14.63 7.52 13.49
N GLN A 174 13.83 7.88 12.48
CA GLN A 174 14.26 7.96 11.07
C GLN A 174 15.28 9.06 10.78
N ARG A 175 15.54 9.96 11.74
CA ARG A 175 16.63 10.96 11.62
C ARG A 175 18.01 10.38 11.91
N ASN A 176 18.07 9.18 12.48
CA ASN A 176 19.33 8.50 12.77
C ASN A 176 19.66 7.54 11.63
N PRO A 177 20.92 7.47 11.19
CA PRO A 177 21.30 6.59 10.11
C PRO A 177 21.19 5.12 10.51
N LEU A 178 20.88 4.28 9.53
CA LEU A 178 20.99 2.84 9.63
C LEU A 178 22.41 2.38 9.23
N PRO A 179 22.79 1.11 9.46
CA PRO A 179 24.01 0.56 8.88
C PRO A 179 24.04 0.71 7.35
N PRO A 180 25.20 0.94 6.70
CA PRO A 180 25.26 1.26 5.27
C PRO A 180 24.55 0.28 4.34
N LYS A 181 24.57 -1.02 4.66
CA LYS A 181 23.86 -2.05 3.88
C LYS A 181 22.34 -1.83 3.89
N ALA A 182 21.78 -1.37 5.00
CA ALA A 182 20.36 -1.03 5.11
C ALA A 182 20.06 0.30 4.39
N GLU A 183 20.89 1.32 4.54
CA GLU A 183 20.71 2.60 3.81
C GLU A 183 20.73 2.38 2.30
N HIS A 184 21.60 1.50 1.79
CA HIS A 184 21.64 1.12 0.38
C HIS A 184 20.31 0.54 -0.11
N THR A 185 19.62 -0.28 0.71
CA THR A 185 18.29 -0.81 0.32
C THR A 185 17.20 0.25 0.27
N TRP A 186 17.45 1.44 0.83
CA TRP A 186 16.54 2.57 0.81
C TRP A 186 17.02 3.71 -0.10
N TRP A 187 17.95 3.46 -1.03
CA TRP A 187 18.60 4.48 -1.85
C TRP A 187 17.63 5.49 -2.49
N TYR A 188 16.46 5.04 -2.94
CA TYR A 188 15.46 5.86 -3.63
C TYR A 188 14.85 6.92 -2.72
N GLN A 189 14.76 6.70 -1.40
CA GLN A 189 14.20 7.71 -0.49
C GLN A 189 15.08 8.97 -0.42
N TYR A 190 16.41 8.79 -0.44
CA TYR A 190 17.36 9.90 -0.48
C TYR A 190 17.37 10.56 -1.85
N TYR A 191 17.20 9.78 -2.91
CA TYR A 191 17.08 10.32 -4.26
C TYR A 191 15.86 11.26 -4.36
N PHE A 192 14.70 10.86 -3.82
CA PHE A 192 13.48 11.67 -3.77
C PHE A 192 13.59 12.93 -2.93
N ALA A 193 14.53 12.98 -1.97
CA ALA A 193 14.81 14.18 -1.20
C ALA A 193 15.60 15.25 -2.00
N THR A 194 15.99 14.96 -3.24
CA THR A 194 16.71 15.89 -4.13
C THR A 194 15.81 16.40 -5.27
N ASP A 195 16.11 17.58 -5.81
CA ASP A 195 15.42 18.10 -6.99
C ASP A 195 15.60 17.17 -8.21
N ARG A 196 16.76 16.50 -8.33
CA ARG A 196 17.00 15.52 -9.40
C ARG A 196 16.05 14.33 -9.31
N GLY A 197 15.85 13.78 -8.11
CA GLY A 197 14.90 12.68 -7.91
C GLY A 197 13.45 13.11 -8.11
N ARG A 198 13.09 14.34 -7.70
CA ARG A 198 11.79 14.93 -8.01
C ARG A 198 11.55 15.03 -9.52
N THR A 199 12.49 15.60 -10.27
CA THR A 199 12.40 15.70 -11.75
C THR A 199 12.34 14.33 -12.43
N ALA A 200 13.02 13.32 -11.87
CA ALA A 200 12.92 11.95 -12.37
C ALA A 200 11.49 11.39 -12.23
N LEU A 201 10.79 11.67 -11.13
CA LEU A 201 9.38 11.27 -10.97
C LEU A 201 8.41 12.09 -11.82
N GLU A 202 8.71 13.36 -12.12
CA GLU A 202 7.86 14.21 -12.96
C GLU A 202 7.93 13.81 -14.45
N THR A 203 9.11 13.40 -14.91
CA THR A 203 9.32 12.95 -16.29
C THR A 203 8.77 11.54 -16.48
N ARG A 204 7.79 11.37 -17.38
CA ARG A 204 7.10 10.08 -17.59
C ARG A 204 8.05 8.90 -17.81
N GLN A 205 9.04 9.05 -18.71
CA GLN A 205 9.99 7.98 -19.02
C GLN A 205 10.87 7.62 -17.81
N ASN A 206 11.46 8.62 -17.15
CA ASN A 206 12.29 8.39 -15.97
C ASN A 206 11.49 7.77 -14.82
N ARG A 207 10.24 8.23 -14.60
CA ARG A 207 9.33 7.65 -13.60
C ARG A 207 9.05 6.19 -13.90
N HIS A 208 8.73 5.88 -15.16
CA HIS A 208 8.46 4.52 -15.62
C HIS A 208 9.67 3.61 -15.35
N ASP A 209 10.85 3.99 -15.84
CA ASP A 209 12.07 3.17 -15.73
C ASP A 209 12.52 3.02 -14.27
N LEU A 210 12.38 4.09 -13.48
CA LEU A 210 12.64 4.05 -12.05
C LEU A 210 11.71 3.08 -11.31
N CYS A 211 10.41 3.12 -11.60
CA CYS A 211 9.46 2.22 -10.94
C CYS A 211 9.70 0.76 -11.36
N ARG A 212 10.10 0.51 -12.60
CA ARG A 212 10.51 -0.83 -13.07
C ARG A 212 11.74 -1.33 -12.32
N LEU A 213 12.78 -0.50 -12.20
CA LEU A 213 13.97 -0.85 -11.43
C LEU A 213 13.62 -1.24 -9.98
N VAL A 214 12.70 -0.50 -9.34
CA VAL A 214 12.25 -0.84 -7.99
C VAL A 214 11.52 -2.19 -7.94
N TRP A 215 10.74 -2.58 -8.96
CA TRP A 215 10.13 -3.91 -9.01
C TRP A 215 11.18 -5.03 -9.10
N GLU A 216 12.18 -4.84 -9.97
CA GLU A 216 13.28 -5.79 -10.17
C GLU A 216 14.10 -5.96 -8.88
N GLU A 217 14.40 -4.86 -8.19
CA GLU A 217 15.16 -4.90 -6.93
C GLU A 217 14.36 -5.44 -5.75
N ALA A 218 13.07 -5.07 -5.63
CA ALA A 218 12.22 -5.49 -4.52
C ALA A 218 11.82 -6.97 -4.64
N SER A 219 11.74 -7.51 -5.86
CA SER A 219 11.31 -8.88 -6.14
C SER A 219 12.25 -9.58 -7.14
N PRO A 220 13.53 -9.82 -6.79
CA PRO A 220 14.55 -10.28 -7.75
C PRO A 220 14.33 -11.69 -8.31
N THR A 221 13.39 -12.44 -7.74
CA THR A 221 13.00 -13.79 -8.19
C THR A 221 11.64 -13.82 -8.86
N TRP A 222 10.93 -12.69 -8.90
CA TRP A 222 9.65 -12.59 -9.60
C TRP A 222 9.90 -12.33 -11.09
N ASN A 223 9.65 -13.33 -11.91
CA ASN A 223 9.73 -13.22 -13.36
C ASN A 223 8.43 -12.64 -13.94
N PHE A 224 8.15 -11.36 -13.67
CA PHE A 224 7.01 -10.65 -14.27
C PHE A 224 7.26 -10.32 -15.74
N ASP A 225 6.20 -10.34 -16.54
CA ASP A 225 6.29 -9.92 -17.94
C ASP A 225 6.09 -8.40 -18.08
N ASP A 226 6.48 -7.86 -19.23
CA ASP A 226 6.32 -6.43 -19.51
C ASP A 226 4.85 -6.00 -19.43
N ALA A 227 3.94 -6.86 -19.88
CA ALA A 227 2.51 -6.57 -19.82
C ALA A 227 2.01 -6.38 -18.38
N ALA A 228 2.55 -7.12 -17.41
CA ALA A 228 2.24 -6.95 -15.99
C ALA A 228 2.72 -5.61 -15.46
N PHE A 229 3.94 -5.22 -15.78
CA PHE A 229 4.46 -3.92 -15.40
C PHE A 229 3.67 -2.78 -16.05
N GLU A 230 3.45 -2.83 -17.37
CA GLU A 230 2.76 -1.77 -18.11
C GLU A 230 1.32 -1.53 -17.61
N ARG A 231 0.62 -2.60 -17.19
CA ARG A 231 -0.72 -2.48 -16.59
C ARG A 231 -0.71 -1.60 -15.34
N THR A 232 0.28 -1.80 -14.47
CA THR A 232 0.44 -0.99 -13.26
C THR A 232 1.06 0.37 -13.57
N ALA A 233 1.98 0.46 -14.54
CA ALA A 233 2.64 1.71 -14.92
C ALA A 233 1.65 2.78 -15.43
N ALA A 234 0.55 2.35 -16.05
CA ALA A 234 -0.55 3.25 -16.41
C ALA A 234 -1.14 4.01 -15.21
N ALA A 235 -1.11 3.44 -14.00
CA ALA A 235 -1.57 4.11 -12.79
C ALA A 235 -0.63 5.24 -12.35
N PHE A 236 0.63 5.23 -12.77
CA PHE A 236 1.62 6.25 -12.43
C PHE A 236 1.51 7.51 -13.29
N ASP A 237 0.68 7.48 -14.34
CA ASP A 237 0.36 8.65 -15.17
C ASP A 237 -0.68 9.57 -14.50
N ASN A 238 -1.12 9.23 -13.29
CA ASN A 238 -1.89 10.13 -12.45
C ASN A 238 -1.13 11.47 -12.25
N PRO A 239 -1.79 12.62 -12.46
CA PRO A 239 -1.11 13.92 -12.43
C PRO A 239 -0.55 14.29 -11.05
N ASP A 240 -1.04 13.65 -9.99
CA ASP A 240 -0.58 13.88 -8.62
C ASP A 240 0.51 12.88 -8.20
N TYR A 241 0.86 11.86 -9.02
CA TYR A 241 1.76 10.76 -8.64
C TYR A 241 3.11 11.26 -8.11
N ALA A 242 3.82 12.08 -8.87
CA ALA A 242 5.15 12.57 -8.47
C ALA A 242 5.10 13.36 -7.16
N ALA A 243 4.11 14.24 -7.01
CA ALA A 243 3.95 15.05 -5.80
C ALA A 243 3.62 14.19 -4.57
N ILE A 244 2.77 13.17 -4.74
CA ILE A 244 2.43 12.22 -3.68
C ILE A 244 3.66 11.40 -3.27
N VAL A 245 4.40 10.84 -4.22
CA VAL A 245 5.55 9.97 -3.95
C VAL A 245 6.67 10.71 -3.23
N VAL A 246 6.96 11.94 -3.62
CA VAL A 246 8.02 12.74 -2.97
C VAL A 246 7.63 13.20 -1.56
N HIS A 247 6.33 13.25 -1.23
CA HIS A 247 5.82 13.71 0.08
C HIS A 247 5.26 12.60 0.97
N ASN A 248 5.74 11.37 0.77
CA ASN A 248 5.35 10.18 1.52
C ASN A 248 6.10 9.96 2.85
#